data_AF-A0A6I5X1B6-F1
#
_entry.id   AF-A0A6I5X1B6-F1
#
_cell.length_a   1.000
_cell.length_b   1.000
_cell.length_c   1.000
_cell.angle_alpha   90.00
_cell.angle_beta   90.00
_cell.angle_gamma   90.00
#
_symmetry.space_group_name_H-M   'P 1'
#
loop_
_entity.id
_entity.type
_entity.pdbx_description
1 polymer ?
#
loop_
_entity_poly.entity_id
_entity_poly.type
_entity_poly.pdbx_seq_one_letter_code
_entity_poly.pdbx_strand_id
1 'polypeptide(L)' 'MTRVDPESLATHLEVALACSPPAAIAALTHADRYHRTKAIRWLALYLAERLDSFELTAGWDLAGAHPTLFE' A
#
# COMPACT_ATOMS: atom_id res chain seq x y z
N MET A 1 0.31 -18.01 -4.59
CA MET A 1 -0.10 -16.65 -4.22
C MET A 1 0.06 -16.51 -2.72
N THR A 2 1.03 -15.73 -2.29
CA THR A 2 1.22 -15.33 -0.89
C THR A 2 -0.05 -14.63 -0.42
N ARG A 3 -0.65 -15.14 0.65
CA ARG A 3 -1.85 -14.55 1.24
C ARG A 3 -1.38 -13.36 2.07
N VAL A 4 -1.64 -12.14 1.60
CA VAL A 4 -1.29 -10.92 2.35
C VAL A 4 -2.05 -10.94 3.67
N ASP A 5 -1.33 -10.68 4.75
CA ASP A 5 -1.92 -10.57 6.08
C ASP A 5 -2.95 -9.41 6.12
N PRO A 6 -4.17 -9.63 6.63
CA PRO A 6 -5.22 -8.61 6.63
C PRO A 6 -4.87 -7.32 7.40
N GLU A 7 -4.07 -7.42 8.47
CA GLU A 7 -3.66 -6.26 9.29
C GLU A 7 -2.60 -5.42 8.56
N SER A 8 -1.64 -6.10 7.94
CA SER A 8 -0.69 -5.47 7.01
C SER A 8 -1.42 -4.77 5.85
N LEU A 9 -2.39 -5.44 5.22
CA LEU A 9 -3.19 -4.86 4.14
C LEU A 9 -3.96 -3.62 4.60
N ALA A 10 -4.58 -3.67 5.78
CA ALA A 10 -5.30 -2.52 6.36
C ALA A 10 -4.36 -1.33 6.55
N THR A 11 -3.17 -1.55 7.10
CA THR A 11 -2.14 -0.52 7.28
C THR A 11 -1.74 0.12 5.94
N HIS A 12 -1.48 -0.69 4.90
CA HIS A 12 -1.15 -0.17 3.59
C HIS A 12 -2.29 0.63 2.95
N LEU A 13 -3.53 0.21 3.18
CA LEU A 13 -4.73 0.89 2.70
C LEU A 13 -4.93 2.23 3.42
N GLU A 14 -4.73 2.29 4.74
CA GLU A 14 -4.79 3.53 5.52
C GLU A 14 -3.77 4.55 5.02
N VAL A 15 -2.51 4.15 4.83
CA VAL A 15 -1.47 5.04 4.29
C VAL A 15 -1.81 5.47 2.87
N ALA A 16 -2.33 4.57 2.04
CA ALA A 16 -2.72 4.90 0.69
C ALA A 16 -3.84 5.95 0.64
N LEU A 17 -4.85 5.82 1.51
CA LEU A 17 -5.91 6.81 1.64
C LEU A 17 -5.40 8.13 2.22
N ALA A 18 -4.54 8.10 3.23
CA ALA A 18 -3.97 9.30 3.85
C ALA A 18 -3.12 10.14 2.88
N CYS A 19 -2.41 9.48 1.96
CA CYS A 19 -1.61 10.15 0.93
C CYS A 19 -2.40 10.48 -0.35
N SER A 20 -3.66 10.05 -0.46
CA SER A 20 -4.45 10.27 -1.66
C SER A 20 -4.91 11.73 -1.78
N PRO A 21 -4.93 12.31 -3.00
CA PRO A 21 -5.51 13.63 -3.21
C PRO A 21 -6.99 13.67 -2.79
N PRO A 22 -7.50 14.77 -2.22
CA PRO A 22 -8.92 14.88 -1.84
C PRO A 22 -9.88 14.59 -3.00
N ALA A 23 -9.49 14.96 -4.23
CA ALA A 23 -10.27 14.68 -5.44
C ALA A 23 -10.38 13.17 -5.73
N ALA A 24 -9.36 12.38 -5.42
CA ALA A 24 -9.40 10.92 -5.58
C ALA A 24 -10.32 10.29 -4.54
N ILE A 25 -10.29 10.77 -3.29
CA ILE A 25 -11.20 10.32 -2.22
C ILE A 25 -12.65 10.68 -2.57
N ALA A 26 -12.91 11.90 -3.05
CA ALA A 26 -14.24 12.32 -3.50
C ALA A 26 -14.75 11.48 -4.69
N ALA A 27 -13.85 11.05 -5.58
CA ALA A 27 -14.23 10.19 -6.70
C ALA A 27 -14.68 8.79 -6.25
N LEU A 28 -14.25 8.29 -5.08
CA LEU A 28 -14.71 7.02 -4.52
C LEU A 28 -16.19 7.07 -4.09
N THR A 29 -16.66 8.23 -3.65
CA THR A 29 -18.05 8.45 -3.22
C THR A 29 -18.95 8.99 -4.34
N HIS A 30 -18.41 9.12 -5.56
CA HIS A 30 -19.12 9.70 -6.70
C HIS A 30 -20.33 8.82 -7.11
N ALA A 31 -21.44 9.48 -7.47
CA ALA A 31 -22.68 8.82 -7.88
C ALA A 31 -22.52 8.04 -9.21
N ASP A 32 -21.77 8.62 -10.15
CA ASP A 32 -21.41 7.96 -11.40
C ASP A 32 -20.44 6.79 -11.18
N ARG A 33 -20.88 5.60 -11.60
CA ARG A 33 -20.12 4.36 -11.57
C ARG A 33 -18.78 4.47 -12.31
N TYR A 34 -18.72 5.16 -13.44
CA TYR A 34 -17.48 5.29 -14.21
C TYR A 34 -16.38 5.96 -13.39
N HIS A 35 -16.71 7.10 -12.78
CA HIS A 35 -15.81 7.87 -11.93
C HIS A 35 -15.35 7.06 -10.72
N ARG A 36 -16.29 6.36 -10.06
CA ARG A 36 -15.98 5.48 -8.93
C ARG A 36 -15.07 4.31 -9.32
N THR A 37 -15.36 3.61 -10.41
CA THR A 37 -14.53 2.49 -10.88
C THR A 37 -13.13 2.95 -11.27
N LYS A 38 -13.01 4.12 -11.91
CA LYS A 38 -11.70 4.70 -12.24
C LYS A 38 -10.88 4.98 -10.98
N ALA A 39 -11.49 5.57 -9.96
CA ALA A 39 -10.84 5.85 -8.68
C ALA A 39 -10.40 4.57 -7.95
N ILE A 40 -11.27 3.55 -7.90
CA ILE A 40 -10.94 2.24 -7.32
C ILE A 40 -9.75 1.59 -8.04
N ARG A 41 -9.75 1.61 -9.39
CA ARG A 41 -8.65 1.02 -10.17
C ARG A 41 -7.33 1.74 -9.92
N TRP A 42 -7.35 3.06 -9.86
CA TRP A 42 -6.17 3.84 -9.53
C TRP A 42 -5.64 3.50 -8.13
N LEU A 43 -6.51 3.45 -7.12
CA LEU A 43 -6.14 3.09 -5.76
C LEU A 43 -5.56 1.67 -5.67
N ALA A 44 -6.15 0.72 -6.40
CA ALA A 44 -5.66 -0.66 -6.46
C ALA A 44 -4.26 -0.78 -7.07
N LEU A 45 -3.98 -0.03 -8.15
CA LEU A 45 -2.64 0.01 -8.76
C LEU A 45 -1.61 0.61 -7.80
N TYR A 46 -1.95 1.73 -7.17
CA TYR A 46 -1.07 2.36 -6.19
C TYR A 46 -0.77 1.46 -4.99
N LEU A 47 -1.79 0.74 -4.50
CA LEU A 47 -1.62 -0.24 -3.42
C LEU A 47 -0.72 -1.41 -3.86
N ALA A 48 -0.90 -1.91 -5.09
CA ALA A 48 -0.07 -2.98 -5.63
C ALA A 48 1.41 -2.57 -5.75
N GLU A 49 1.69 -1.37 -6.28
CA GLU A 49 3.05 -0.83 -6.35
C GLU A 49 3.69 -0.68 -4.96
N ARG A 50 2.92 -0.25 -3.96
CA ARG A 50 3.40 -0.13 -2.57
C ARG A 50 3.67 -1.48 -1.92
N LEU A 51 2.82 -2.47 -2.15
CA LEU A 51 2.99 -3.81 -1.61
C LEU A 51 4.18 -4.53 -2.28
N ASP A 52 4.37 -4.35 -3.59
CA ASP A 52 5.53 -4.88 -4.33
C ASP A 52 6.84 -4.23 -3.85
N SER A 53 6.82 -2.91 -3.63
CA SER A 53 7.95 -2.19 -3.00
C SER A 53 8.23 -2.70 -1.58
N PHE A 54 7.19 -3.10 -0.84
CA PHE A 54 7.34 -3.63 0.51
C PHE A 54 7.89 -5.05 0.52
N GLU A 55 7.45 -5.94 -0.39
CA GLU A 55 8.02 -7.28 -0.56
C GLU A 55 9.53 -7.21 -0.89
N LEU A 56 9.96 -6.23 -1.69
CA LEU A 56 11.39 -6.00 -1.95
C LEU A 56 12.17 -5.54 -0.71
N THR A 57 11.57 -4.73 0.16
CA THR A 57 12.21 -4.31 1.42
C THR A 57 12.18 -5.38 2.51
N ALA A 58 11.10 -6.17 2.59
CA ALA A 58 10.96 -7.26 3.56
C ALA A 58 11.80 -8.49 3.18
N GLY A 59 12.17 -8.63 1.90
CA GLY A 59 13.00 -9.72 1.38
C GLY A 59 14.51 -9.50 1.48
N TRP A 60 14.99 -8.28 1.71
CA TRP A 60 16.44 -8.01 1.74
C TRP A 60 17.01 -7.80 3.16
N ASP A 61 16.24 -7.35 4.15
CA ASP A 61 16.88 -6.76 5.36
C ASP A 61 16.44 -7.34 6.72
N LEU A 62 16.34 -8.67 6.84
CA LEU A 62 16.26 -9.32 8.17
C LEU A 62 17.24 -10.49 8.38
N ALA A 63 18.21 -10.65 7.49
CA ALA A 63 19.30 -11.62 7.66
C ALA A 63 20.66 -10.91 7.77
N GLY A 64 20.95 -10.27 8.91
CA GLY A 64 22.36 -10.18 9.33
C GLY A 64 22.91 -8.85 9.88
N ALA A 65 22.14 -7.80 10.09
CA ALA A 65 22.69 -6.58 10.70
C ALA A 65 22.45 -6.53 12.22
N HIS A 66 23.09 -7.43 12.96
CA HIS A 66 23.44 -7.16 14.35
C HIS A 66 24.65 -6.21 14.35
N PRO A 67 24.55 -4.94 14.77
CA PRO A 67 25.74 -4.18 15.10
C PRO A 67 26.27 -4.71 16.45
N THR A 68 27.24 -5.61 16.40
CA THR A 68 28.10 -5.87 17.56
C THR A 68 28.92 -4.60 17.83
N LEU A 69 28.40 -3.75 18.72
CA LEU A 69 29.16 -2.64 19.31
C LEU A 69 30.05 -3.20 20.43
N PHE A 70 31.21 -3.71 20.03
CA PHE A 70 32.41 -3.79 20.84
C PHE A 70 33.59 -3.41 19.95
N GLU A 71 34.12 -2.21 20.14
CA GLU A 71 35.51 -1.92 20.49
C GLU A 71 35.59 -0.51 21.09
#